data_AF-A0A2P4PZG3-F1
#
_entry.id   AF-A0A2P4PZG3-F1
#
_cell.length_a   1.000
_cell.length_b   1.000
_cell.length_c   1.000
_cell.angle_alpha   90.00
_cell.angle_beta   90.00
_cell.angle_gamma   90.00
#
_symmetry.space_group_name_H-M   'P 1'
#
loop_
_entity.id
_entity.type
_entity.pdbx_description
1 polymer ?
#
loop_
_entity_poly.entity_id
_entity_poly.type
_entity_poly.pdbx_seq_one_letter_code
_entity_poly.pdbx_strand_id
1 'polypeptide(L)'
;MKSCWDPDPKKRPSISEIWDTCSLWYNHYRSVSIISSSDYIIQFAQAELKRKDLIVSKKLGSKFSEKPHPKAIYTSRSLNSYISKCSSIFSKYSSINFSSNGMYTILIKVIFG
;
A
#
# COMPACT_ATOMS: atom_id res chain seq x y z
N MET A 1 -6.32 -8.68 -9.80
CA MET A 1 -5.30 -8.69 -8.72
C MET A 1 -4.54 -9.99 -8.53
N LYS A 2 -4.96 -11.16 -9.06
CA LYS A 2 -4.11 -12.39 -9.01
C LYS A 2 -2.75 -12.18 -9.67
N SER A 3 -2.70 -11.42 -10.76
CA SER A 3 -1.49 -11.03 -11.47
C SER A 3 -0.49 -10.23 -10.62
N CYS A 4 -0.93 -9.54 -9.56
CA CYS A 4 -0.01 -8.86 -8.64
C CYS A 4 0.87 -9.83 -7.85
N TRP A 5 0.46 -11.09 -7.76
CA TRP A 5 1.17 -12.17 -7.06
C TRP A 5 2.05 -13.01 -7.99
N ASP A 6 2.25 -12.60 -9.24
CA ASP A 6 3.12 -13.35 -10.16
C ASP A 6 4.56 -13.41 -9.58
N PRO A 7 5.18 -14.60 -9.55
CA PRO A 7 6.56 -14.74 -9.09
C PRO A 7 7.55 -13.93 -9.93
N ASP A 8 7.27 -13.74 -11.23
CA ASP A 8 8.04 -12.90 -12.13
C ASP A 8 7.59 -11.42 -12.01
N PRO A 9 8.44 -10.50 -11.54
CA PRO A 9 8.10 -9.09 -11.41
C PRO A 9 7.69 -8.44 -12.73
N LYS A 10 8.20 -8.93 -13.87
CA LYS A 10 7.89 -8.37 -15.20
C LYS A 10 6.47 -8.69 -15.66
N LYS A 11 5.85 -9.72 -15.08
CA LYS A 11 4.46 -10.13 -15.37
C LYS A 11 3.45 -9.47 -14.43
N ARG A 12 3.93 -8.76 -13.40
CA ARG A 12 3.04 -8.00 -12.51
C ARG A 12 2.53 -6.77 -13.25
N PRO A 13 1.27 -6.37 -12.99
CA PRO A 13 0.74 -5.14 -13.53
C PRO A 13 1.56 -3.94 -13.04
N SER A 14 1.68 -2.96 -13.91
CA SER A 14 2.23 -1.65 -13.59
C SER A 14 1.38 -0.93 -12.54
N ILE A 15 1.97 0.09 -11.91
CA ILE A 15 1.26 0.89 -10.92
C ILE A 15 0.04 1.61 -11.51
N SER A 16 0.09 1.97 -12.81
CA SER A 16 -1.02 2.58 -13.52
C SER A 16 -2.18 1.60 -13.65
N GLU A 17 -1.92 0.37 -14.11
CA GLU A 17 -2.95 -0.65 -14.28
C GLU A 17 -3.60 -1.04 -12.94
N ILE A 18 -2.81 -1.06 -11.86
CA ILE A 18 -3.32 -1.27 -10.50
C ILE A 18 -4.24 -0.11 -10.10
N TRP A 19 -3.82 1.13 -10.34
CA TRP A 19 -4.61 2.31 -10.01
C TRP A 19 -5.93 2.37 -10.79
N ASP A 20 -5.90 2.06 -12.08
CA ASP A 20 -7.10 2.00 -12.93
C ASP A 20 -8.08 0.94 -12.41
N THR A 21 -7.56 -0.25 -12.07
CA THR A 21 -8.37 -1.33 -11.49
C THR A 21 -9.03 -0.91 -10.18
N CYS A 22 -8.26 -0.29 -9.28
CA CYS A 22 -8.78 0.21 -8.00
C CYS A 22 -9.83 1.31 -8.19
N SER A 23 -9.61 2.21 -9.13
CA SER A 23 -10.54 3.30 -9.45
C SER A 23 -11.86 2.77 -10.01
N LEU A 24 -11.81 1.77 -10.90
CA LEU A 24 -13.00 1.09 -11.41
C LEU A 24 -13.77 0.40 -10.29
N TRP A 25 -13.09 -0.29 -9.38
CA TRP A 25 -13.73 -0.93 -8.23
C TRP A 25 -14.39 0.08 -7.30
N TYR A 26 -13.71 1.19 -7.01
CA TYR A 26 -14.26 2.26 -6.18
C TYR A 26 -15.52 2.85 -6.81
N ASN A 27 -15.50 3.13 -8.12
CA ASN A 27 -16.64 3.69 -8.83
C ASN A 27 -17.81 2.71 -8.91
N HIS A 28 -17.54 1.44 -9.26
CA HIS A 28 -18.54 0.38 -9.27
C HIS A 28 -19.17 0.20 -7.89
N TYR A 29 -18.33 0.17 -6.85
CA TYR A 29 -18.77 0.09 -5.47
C TYR A 29 -19.61 1.30 -5.08
N ARG A 30 -19.22 2.52 -5.45
CA ARG A 30 -19.97 3.74 -5.15
C ARG A 30 -21.35 3.72 -5.82
N SER A 31 -21.46 3.17 -7.04
CA SER A 31 -22.77 2.98 -7.69
C SER A 31 -23.60 1.88 -7.04
N VAL A 32 -22.99 0.76 -6.62
CA VAL A 32 -23.70 -0.35 -5.98
C VAL A 32 -24.06 -0.04 -4.53
N SER A 33 -23.26 0.75 -3.80
CA SER A 33 -23.56 1.15 -2.41
C SER A 33 -24.81 2.03 -2.30
N ILE A 34 -25.19 2.70 -3.39
CA ILE A 34 -26.45 3.45 -3.49
C ILE A 34 -27.65 2.48 -3.57
N ILE A 35 -27.46 1.24 -4.06
CA ILE A 35 -28.52 0.28 -4.39
C ILE A 35 -28.55 -0.92 -3.42
N SER A 36 -27.41 -1.34 -2.86
CA SER A 36 -27.23 -2.63 -2.16
C SER A 36 -26.11 -2.58 -1.10
N SER A 37 -26.15 -1.57 -0.20
CA SER A 37 -25.10 -1.32 0.81
C SER A 37 -24.84 -2.45 1.84
N SER A 38 -25.61 -3.54 1.85
CA SER A 38 -25.58 -4.56 2.90
C SER A 38 -24.35 -5.46 2.85
N ASP A 39 -24.12 -6.16 1.74
CA ASP A 39 -23.38 -7.42 1.80
C ASP A 39 -21.86 -7.27 1.89
N TYR A 40 -21.31 -6.20 1.31
CA TYR A 40 -19.87 -5.96 1.37
C TYR A 40 -19.46 -5.35 2.72
N ILE A 41 -20.29 -4.47 3.33
CA ILE A 41 -19.99 -3.85 4.64
C ILE A 41 -19.88 -4.97 5.66
N ILE A 42 -20.82 -5.91 5.58
CA ILE A 42 -20.85 -7.11 6.43
C ILE A 42 -19.59 -7.95 6.22
N GLN A 43 -19.16 -8.19 4.97
CA GLN A 43 -17.91 -8.93 4.71
C GLN A 43 -16.67 -8.25 5.29
N PHE A 44 -16.52 -6.93 5.13
CA PHE A 44 -15.40 -6.18 5.72
C PHE A 44 -15.47 -6.17 7.24
N ALA A 45 -16.65 -6.00 7.84
CA ALA A 45 -16.84 -6.06 9.28
C ALA A 45 -16.50 -7.44 9.85
N GLN A 46 -16.94 -8.52 9.20
CA GLN A 46 -16.61 -9.89 9.55
C GLN A 46 -15.10 -10.16 9.44
N ALA A 47 -14.46 -9.69 8.37
CA ALA A 47 -13.01 -9.80 8.20
C ALA A 47 -12.26 -9.06 9.31
N GLU A 48 -12.72 -7.86 9.69
CA GLU A 48 -12.11 -7.06 10.75
C GLU A 48 -12.28 -7.67 12.15
N LEU A 49 -13.46 -8.26 12.44
CA LEU A 49 -13.67 -9.03 13.66
C LEU A 49 -12.69 -10.22 13.73
N LYS A 50 -12.59 -10.98 12.64
CA LYS A 50 -11.65 -12.12 12.56
C LYS A 50 -10.20 -11.69 12.71
N ARG A 51 -9.81 -10.52 12.16
CA ARG A 51 -8.47 -9.95 12.33
C ARG A 51 -8.19 -9.65 13.81
N LYS A 52 -9.13 -9.03 14.52
CA LYS A 52 -9.00 -8.72 15.96
C LYS A 52 -8.86 -10.01 16.79
N ASP A 53 -9.69 -11.01 16.53
CA ASP A 53 -9.63 -12.29 17.24
C ASP A 53 -8.29 -13.01 17.04
N LEU A 54 -7.74 -12.97 15.82
CA LEU A 54 -6.43 -13.55 15.52
C LEU A 54 -5.27 -12.83 16.22
N ILE A 55 -5.40 -11.52 16.44
CA ILE A 55 -4.43 -10.72 17.20
C ILE A 55 -4.52 -11.07 18.69
N VAL A 56 -5.73 -11.09 19.26
CA VAL A 56 -5.95 -11.43 20.68
C VAL A 56 -5.47 -12.85 20.98
N SER A 57 -5.76 -13.80 20.09
CA SER A 57 -5.27 -15.18 20.19
C SER A 57 -3.78 -15.35 19.86
N LYS A 58 -3.05 -14.26 19.58
CA LYS A 58 -1.64 -14.23 19.18
C LYS A 58 -1.31 -15.12 17.98
N LYS A 59 -2.29 -15.53 17.18
CA LYS A 59 -2.09 -16.29 15.93
C LYS A 59 -1.61 -15.39 14.80
N LEU A 60 -1.91 -14.09 14.88
CA LEU A 60 -1.40 -13.04 14.00
C LEU A 60 -0.44 -12.13 14.78
N GLY A 61 0.70 -11.77 14.19
CA GLY A 61 1.68 -10.82 14.75
C GLY A 61 2.77 -11.41 15.67
N SER A 62 2.51 -12.47 16.44
CA SER A 62 3.51 -13.00 17.39
C SER A 62 4.64 -13.79 16.71
N LYS A 63 4.33 -14.69 15.77
CA LYS A 63 5.31 -15.55 15.08
C LYS A 63 6.01 -14.93 13.87
N PHE A 64 5.47 -13.85 13.30
CA PHE A 64 6.10 -13.14 12.18
C PHE A 64 7.22 -12.18 12.64
N SER A 65 7.34 -11.98 13.95
CA SER A 65 8.38 -11.15 14.59
C SER A 65 9.69 -11.92 14.85
N GLU A 66 9.64 -13.26 14.94
CA GLU A 66 10.74 -14.00 15.56
C GLU A 66 11.96 -14.17 14.64
N LYS A 67 11.77 -14.54 13.36
CA LYS A 67 12.85 -14.59 12.35
C LYS A 67 12.31 -14.33 10.94
N PRO A 68 12.80 -13.31 10.22
CA PRO A 68 12.48 -13.14 8.81
C PRO A 68 12.97 -14.34 8.00
N HIS A 69 12.29 -14.65 6.90
CA HIS A 69 12.69 -15.72 6.00
C HIS A 69 14.14 -15.49 5.52
N PRO A 70 15.02 -16.52 5.42
CA PRO A 70 16.43 -16.31 5.07
C PRO A 70 16.67 -15.60 3.72
N LYS A 71 15.70 -15.68 2.80
CA LYS A 71 15.70 -14.96 1.50
C LYS A 71 15.03 -13.58 1.55
N ALA A 72 14.59 -13.12 2.72
CA ALA A 72 13.98 -11.81 2.88
C ALA A 72 15.07 -10.72 2.90
N ILE A 73 15.32 -10.13 1.73
CA ILE A 73 16.26 -9.02 1.52
C ILE A 73 15.74 -7.65 1.98
N TYR A 74 14.51 -7.61 2.49
CA TYR A 74 13.88 -6.44 3.11
C TYR A 74 13.66 -6.69 4.61
N THR A 75 14.72 -7.01 5.34
CA THR A 75 14.76 -6.70 6.78
C THR A 75 14.66 -5.19 6.92
N SER A 76 13.93 -4.68 7.92
CA SER A 76 13.66 -3.25 8.15
C SER A 76 14.82 -2.34 7.69
N ARG A 77 14.73 -1.81 6.46
CA ARG A 77 15.74 -0.89 5.94
C ARG A 77 15.50 0.44 6.61
N SER A 78 16.54 1.04 7.17
CA SER A 78 16.44 2.35 7.78
C SER A 78 15.94 3.35 6.74
N LEU A 79 14.81 4.01 7.05
CA LEU A 79 14.24 5.06 6.21
C LEU A 79 15.04 6.35 6.28
N ASN A 80 15.98 6.48 7.22
CA ASN A 80 16.71 7.73 7.48
C ASN A 80 17.44 8.27 6.24
N SER A 81 18.01 7.40 5.40
CA SER A 81 18.66 7.81 4.15
C SER A 81 17.67 8.39 3.15
N TYR A 82 16.50 7.76 3.00
CA TYR A 82 15.42 8.25 2.14
C TYR A 82 14.83 9.55 2.69
N ILE A 83 14.61 9.65 4.01
CA ILE A 83 14.13 10.87 4.68
C ILE A 83 15.12 12.02 4.45
N SER A 84 16.41 11.79 4.67
CA SER A 84 17.45 12.80 4.44
C SER A 84 17.49 13.26 2.97
N LYS A 85 17.39 12.32 2.03
CA LYS A 85 17.32 12.61 0.59
C LYS A 85 16.07 13.43 0.22
N CYS A 86 14.90 13.05 0.76
CA CYS A 86 13.67 13.81 0.60
C CYS A 86 13.80 15.24 1.17
N SER A 87 14.34 15.39 2.38
CA SER A 87 14.54 16.71 3.00
C SER A 87 15.50 17.60 2.20
N SER A 88 16.58 17.03 1.65
CA SER A 88 17.52 17.76 0.77
C SER A 88 16.87 18.21 -0.53
N ILE A 89 15.97 17.39 -1.09
CA ILE A 89 15.20 17.75 -2.28
C ILE A 89 14.20 18.85 -1.92
N PHE A 90 13.46 18.68 -0.82
CA PHE A 90 12.44 19.63 -0.39
C PHE A 90 13.04 21.00 -0.05
N SER A 91 14.23 21.05 0.56
CA SER A 91 14.92 22.32 0.82
C SER A 91 15.33 23.04 -0.46
N LYS A 92 15.77 22.31 -1.50
CA LYS A 92 16.11 22.89 -2.82
C LYS A 92 14.92 23.50 -3.55
N TYR A 93 13.72 22.97 -3.33
CA TYR A 93 12.51 23.44 -3.99
C TYR A 93 11.56 24.22 -3.06
N SER A 94 12.05 24.64 -1.88
CA SER A 94 11.28 25.37 -0.86
C SER A 94 10.65 26.68 -1.35
N SER A 95 11.08 27.21 -2.50
CA SER A 95 10.51 28.39 -3.16
C SER A 95 9.40 28.10 -4.17
N ILE A 96 9.10 26.83 -4.45
CA ILE A 96 8.09 26.41 -5.42
C ILE A 96 6.89 25.81 -4.66
N ASN A 97 5.73 26.47 -4.76
CA ASN A 97 4.48 25.92 -4.26
C ASN A 97 4.11 24.66 -5.07
N PHE A 98 4.44 23.48 -4.56
CA PHE A 98 3.96 22.24 -5.14
C PHE A 98 2.48 22.05 -4.81
N SER A 99 1.68 21.71 -5.81
CA SER A 99 0.40 21.05 -5.57
C SER A 99 0.65 19.69 -4.90
N SER A 100 -0.33 19.17 -4.16
CA SER A 100 -0.21 17.86 -3.48
C SER A 100 0.23 16.74 -4.44
N ASN A 101 -0.28 16.78 -5.68
CA ASN A 101 0.10 15.85 -6.75
C ASN A 101 1.60 15.93 -7.13
N GLY A 102 2.19 17.13 -7.11
CA GLY A 102 3.63 17.33 -7.35
C GLY A 102 4.50 16.67 -6.28
N MET A 103 4.09 16.74 -5.00
CA MET A 103 4.82 16.07 -3.92
C MET A 103 4.85 14.54 -4.07
N TYR A 104 3.72 13.91 -4.43
CA TYR A 104 3.67 12.45 -4.61
C TYR A 104 4.57 11.97 -5.74
N THR A 105 4.65 12.71 -6.84
CA THR A 105 5.54 12.35 -7.96
C THR A 105 7.02 12.39 -7.59
N ILE A 106 7.44 13.33 -6.75
CA ILE A 106 8.82 13.42 -6.24
C ILE A 106 9.11 12.25 -5.29
N LEU A 107 8.18 11.95 -4.38
CA LEU A 107 8.34 10.86 -3.41
C LEU A 107 8.48 9.50 -4.10
N ILE A 108 7.65 9.23 -5.12
CA ILE A 108 7.73 8.00 -5.92
C ILE A 108 9.07 7.90 -6.64
N LYS A 109 9.56 8.99 -7.26
CA LYS A 109 10.89 9.00 -7.90
C LYS A 109 12.04 8.76 -6.92
N VAL A 110 11.95 9.23 -5.68
CA VAL A 110 13.00 9.04 -4.67
C VAL A 110 13.03 7.61 -4.11
N ILE A 111 11.86 6.97 -4.01
CA ILE A 111 11.73 5.62 -3.46
C ILE A 111 12.05 4.55 -4.52
N PHE A 112 11.68 4.78 -5.79
CA PHE A 112 11.76 3.78 -6.85
C PHE A 112 12.74 4.10 -7.99
N GLY A 113 13.43 5.24 -7.93
CA GLY A 113 14.46 5.65 -8.89
C GLY A 113 15.89 5.32 -8.45
#